data_AF-A0A9N8Z218-F1
#
_entry.id   AF-A0A9N8Z218-F1
#
_cell.length_a   1.000
_cell.length_b   1.000
_cell.length_c   1.000
_cell.angle_alpha   90.00
_cell.angle_beta   90.00
_cell.angle_gamma   90.00
#
_symmetry.space_group_name_H-M   'P 1'
#
loop_
_entity.id
_entity.type
_entity.pdbx_description
1 polymer ?
#
loop_
_entity_poly.entity_id
_entity_poly.type
_entity_poly.pdbx_seq_one_letter_code
_entity_poly.pdbx_strand_id
1 'polypeptide(L)'
;PMAEAVFAHVLQKNELEDRFYLNSAGTHCYNPGNPPSTIVKSNTKDVLTQRKLVAEDDYYEFDYMLCMDSSHLMFLNQLKPEGSRAKIMLFGEFDPQGVRSIDDPYCRNLDAYETVYQQVSRCSEAFLKHLNSA
;
A
#
# COMPACT_ATOMS: atom_id res chain seq x y z
N PRO A 1 -1.20 -1.80 4.72
CA PRO A 1 -2.44 -2.53 5.06
C PRO A 1 -3.67 -2.14 4.22
N MET A 2 -4.13 -0.87 4.24
CA MET A 2 -5.34 -0.49 3.48
C MET A 2 -5.18 -0.74 1.97
N ALA A 3 -4.06 -0.31 1.39
CA ALA A 3 -3.76 -0.52 -0.03
C ALA A 3 -3.78 -1.99 -0.43
N GLU A 4 -3.18 -2.87 0.38
CA GLU A 4 -3.19 -4.32 0.15
C GLU A 4 -4.61 -4.89 0.15
N ALA A 5 -5.41 -4.57 1.17
CA ALA A 5 -6.78 -5.07 1.29
C ALA A 5 -7.67 -4.59 0.14
N VAL A 6 -7.55 -3.32 -0.26
CA VAL A 6 -8.32 -2.76 -1.37
C VAL A 6 -7.88 -3.39 -2.70
N PHE A 7 -6.57 -3.53 -2.94
CA PHE A 7 -6.09 -4.13 -4.17
C PHE A 7 -6.46 -5.61 -4.28
N ALA A 8 -6.38 -6.37 -3.18
CA ALA A 8 -6.86 -7.75 -3.11
C ALA A 8 -8.35 -7.87 -3.49
N HIS A 9 -9.18 -6.93 -2.99
CA HIS A 9 -10.60 -6.89 -3.37
C HIS A 9 -10.79 -6.59 -4.87
N VAL A 10 -9.99 -5.68 -5.44
CA VAL A 10 -10.00 -5.40 -6.88
C VAL A 10 -9.61 -6.65 -7.69
N LEU A 11 -8.59 -7.39 -7.27
CA LEU A 11 -8.19 -8.64 -7.94
C LEU A 11 -9.30 -9.69 -7.89
N GLN A 12 -9.89 -9.90 -6.72
CA GLN A 12 -10.99 -10.85 -6.53
C GLN A 12 -12.20 -10.51 -7.43
N LYS A 13 -12.56 -9.23 -7.51
CA LYS A 13 -13.66 -8.77 -8.37
C LYS A 13 -13.41 -9.05 -9.86
N ASN A 14 -12.14 -9.19 -10.26
CA ASN A 14 -11.73 -9.46 -11.63
C ASN A 14 -11.28 -10.92 -11.84
N GLU A 15 -11.44 -11.81 -10.84
CA GLU A 15 -11.04 -13.23 -10.90
C GLU A 15 -9.53 -13.41 -11.19
N LEU A 16 -8.69 -12.59 -10.56
CA LEU A 16 -7.23 -12.56 -10.76
C LEU A 16 -6.43 -12.86 -9.50
N GLU A 17 -7.06 -13.18 -8.37
CA GLU A 17 -6.40 -13.37 -7.08
C GLU A 17 -5.26 -14.41 -7.11
N ASP A 18 -5.42 -15.49 -7.88
CA ASP A 18 -4.41 -16.57 -7.98
C ASP A 18 -3.17 -16.19 -8.80
N ARG A 19 -3.18 -15.03 -9.45
CA ARG A 19 -2.08 -14.55 -10.30
C ARG A 19 -1.13 -13.60 -9.59
N PHE A 20 -1.48 -13.14 -8.39
CA PHE A 20 -0.74 -12.12 -7.67
C PHE A 20 -0.35 -12.59 -6.29
N TYR A 21 0.89 -12.27 -5.92
CA TYR A 21 1.34 -12.33 -4.54
C TYR A 21 1.33 -10.91 -3.96
N LEU A 22 0.55 -10.70 -2.89
CA LEU A 22 0.38 -9.41 -2.24
C LEU A 22 0.89 -9.43 -0.79
N ASN A 23 1.50 -8.33 -0.38
CA ASN A 23 1.93 -8.08 0.98
C ASN A 23 2.00 -6.57 1.21
N SER A 24 2.02 -6.13 2.47
CA SER A 24 2.34 -4.74 2.82
C SER A 24 3.24 -4.63 4.03
N ALA A 25 4.15 -3.66 3.97
CA ALA A 25 5.15 -3.40 4.99
C ALA A 25 5.32 -1.90 5.23
N GLY A 26 5.81 -1.54 6.42
CA GLY A 26 6.14 -0.17 6.79
C GLY A 26 7.60 0.16 6.48
N THR A 27 7.88 1.41 6.13
CA THR A 27 9.25 1.96 6.00
C THR A 27 9.88 2.29 7.36
N HIS A 28 9.04 2.56 8.37
CA HIS A 28 9.46 2.92 9.71
C HIS A 28 8.70 2.09 10.74
N CYS A 29 9.38 1.74 11.84
CA CYS A 29 8.75 1.24 13.06
C CYS A 29 8.04 2.41 13.76
N TYR A 30 6.96 2.91 13.16
CA TYR A 30 6.08 3.82 13.89
C TYR A 30 5.26 2.97 14.86
N ASN A 31 5.46 3.20 16.16
CA ASN A 31 4.72 2.58 17.24
C ASN A 31 3.77 3.63 17.83
N PRO A 32 2.76 4.10 17.09
CA PRO A 32 1.80 5.00 17.69
C PRO A 32 0.95 4.20 18.66
N GLY A 33 0.85 4.68 19.90
CA GLY A 33 -0.06 4.12 20.88
C GLY A 33 -1.47 3.92 20.31
N ASN A 34 -2.11 2.86 20.82
CA ASN A 34 -3.46 2.36 20.54
C ASN A 34 -4.31 3.17 19.54
N PRO A 35 -4.80 2.57 18.44
CA PRO A 35 -5.86 3.19 17.64
C PRO A 35 -7.10 3.41 18.53
N PRO A 36 -7.90 4.49 18.31
CA PRO A 36 -9.16 4.68 19.03
C PRO A 36 -10.04 3.44 18.84
N SER A 37 -10.40 2.83 19.97
CA SER A 37 -10.89 1.46 20.11
C SER A 37 -12.27 1.17 19.51
N THR A 38 -12.82 2.06 18.68
CA THR A 38 -14.21 2.02 18.23
C THR A 38 -14.40 1.70 16.74
N ILE A 39 -13.35 1.72 15.92
CA ILE A 39 -13.49 1.63 14.44
C ILE A 39 -13.08 0.25 13.88
N VAL A 40 -12.39 -0.56 14.67
CA VAL A 40 -11.86 -1.87 14.22
C VAL A 40 -12.92 -2.94 14.50
N LYS A 41 -13.81 -3.19 13.53
CA LYS A 41 -14.65 -4.41 13.51
C LYS A 41 -13.75 -5.61 13.76
N SER A 42 -14.22 -6.58 14.54
CA SER A 42 -13.45 -7.67 15.17
C SER A 42 -12.52 -8.51 14.28
N ASN A 43 -12.55 -8.34 12.95
CA ASN A 43 -11.66 -9.03 12.01
C ASN A 43 -10.40 -8.23 11.63
N THR A 44 -10.25 -6.96 12.05
CA THR A 44 -9.07 -6.14 11.72
C THR A 44 -8.06 -6.00 12.87
N LYS A 45 -8.35 -6.54 14.07
CA LYS A 45 -7.41 -6.53 15.21
C LYS A 45 -6.19 -7.44 14.99
N ASP A 46 -6.38 -8.58 14.36
CA ASP A 46 -5.28 -9.54 14.10
C ASP A 46 -4.32 -9.04 13.00
N VAL A 47 -4.80 -8.20 12.08
CA VAL A 47 -3.98 -7.60 11.02
C VAL A 47 -3.08 -6.47 11.55
N LEU A 48 -3.40 -5.88 12.71
CA LEU A 48 -2.70 -4.71 13.25
C LEU A 48 -1.49 -5.05 14.13
N THR A 49 -1.29 -6.32 14.52
CA THR A 49 -0.28 -6.72 15.51
C THR A 49 1.07 -7.15 14.94
N GLN A 50 1.24 -7.18 13.61
CA GLN A 50 2.52 -7.46 12.96
C GLN A 50 2.76 -6.52 11.79
N ARG A 51 3.06 -5.24 12.05
CA ARG A 51 3.59 -4.37 10.99
C ARG A 51 5.00 -4.85 10.65
N LYS A 52 5.12 -5.68 9.63
CA LYS A 52 6.42 -6.04 9.05
C LYS A 52 7.08 -4.77 8.51
N LEU A 53 8.35 -4.59 8.80
CA LEU A 53 9.16 -3.59 8.12
C LEU A 53 9.57 -4.13 6.76
N VAL A 54 9.82 -3.21 5.82
CA VAL A 54 10.45 -3.56 4.56
C VAL A 54 11.81 -4.19 4.85
N ALA A 55 12.04 -5.38 4.30
CA ALA A 55 13.28 -6.13 4.37
C ALA A 55 14.04 -6.03 3.03
N GLU A 56 15.34 -6.31 3.05
CA GLU A 56 16.15 -6.34 1.84
C GLU A 56 15.64 -7.37 0.82
N ASP A 57 15.18 -8.53 1.30
CA ASP A 57 14.62 -9.60 0.48
C ASP A 57 13.38 -9.16 -0.32
N ASP A 58 12.61 -8.19 0.19
CA ASP A 58 11.42 -7.67 -0.50
C ASP A 58 11.79 -7.08 -1.88
N TYR A 59 12.97 -6.48 -2.00
CA TYR A 59 13.45 -5.89 -3.26
C TYR A 59 13.73 -6.96 -4.34
N TYR A 60 13.99 -8.19 -3.91
CA TYR A 60 14.20 -9.34 -4.78
C TYR A 60 12.94 -10.18 -4.97
N GLU A 61 12.01 -10.16 -4.02
CA GLU A 61 10.77 -10.94 -4.06
C GLU A 61 9.66 -10.27 -4.87
N PHE A 62 9.53 -8.94 -4.77
CA PHE A 62 8.43 -8.21 -5.41
C PHE A 62 8.84 -7.59 -6.75
N ASP A 63 7.96 -7.66 -7.75
CA ASP A 63 8.14 -6.96 -9.02
C ASP A 63 7.84 -5.46 -8.89
N TYR A 64 6.89 -5.11 -8.01
CA TYR A 64 6.45 -3.75 -7.75
C TYR A 64 6.39 -3.47 -6.25
N MET A 65 7.00 -2.37 -5.82
CA MET A 65 6.89 -1.83 -4.48
C MET A 65 6.21 -0.46 -4.56
N LEU A 66 4.92 -0.41 -4.21
CA LEU A 66 4.10 0.79 -4.31
C LEU A 66 4.10 1.54 -2.98
N CYS A 67 4.62 2.76 -2.97
CA CYS A 67 4.74 3.60 -1.78
C CYS A 67 3.73 4.77 -1.79
N MET A 68 3.39 5.27 -0.61
CA MET A 68 2.25 6.20 -0.46
C MET A 68 2.61 7.66 -0.74
N ASP A 69 3.87 8.05 -0.49
CA ASP A 69 4.33 9.43 -0.64
C ASP A 69 5.80 9.49 -1.06
N SER A 70 6.27 10.71 -1.39
CA SER A 70 7.62 10.94 -1.89
C SER A 70 8.72 10.66 -0.87
N SER A 71 8.43 10.77 0.43
CA SER A 71 9.41 10.45 1.48
C SER A 71 9.66 8.95 1.54
N HIS A 72 8.60 8.15 1.41
CA HIS A 72 8.70 6.70 1.28
C HIS A 72 9.44 6.30 0.01
N LEU A 73 9.14 6.92 -1.13
CA LEU A 73 9.83 6.66 -2.39
C LEU A 73 11.34 6.91 -2.26
N MET A 74 11.72 8.05 -1.68
CA MET A 74 13.13 8.41 -1.49
C MET A 74 13.84 7.42 -0.57
N PHE A 75 13.23 7.07 0.56
CA PHE A 75 13.78 6.11 1.52
C PHE A 75 13.98 4.73 0.88
N LEU A 76 12.96 4.20 0.19
CA LEU A 76 13.04 2.89 -0.44
C LEU A 76 14.09 2.84 -1.56
N ASN A 77 14.23 3.91 -2.35
CA ASN A 77 15.27 3.99 -3.38
C ASN A 77 16.67 4.09 -2.77
N GLN A 78 16.84 4.77 -1.64
CA GLN A 78 18.14 4.86 -0.96
C GLN A 78 18.64 3.50 -0.47
N LEU A 79 17.72 2.62 -0.07
CA LEU A 79 18.04 1.27 0.42
C LEU A 79 18.00 0.20 -0.67
N LYS A 80 17.70 0.56 -1.92
CA LYS A 80 17.53 -0.41 -3.01
C LYS A 80 18.85 -1.12 -3.31
N PRO A 81 18.93 -2.45 -3.14
CA PRO A 81 20.14 -3.22 -3.47
C PRO A 81 20.40 -3.23 -4.97
N GLU A 82 21.67 -3.26 -5.37
CA GLU A 82 22.05 -3.47 -6.76
C GLU A 82 21.60 -4.86 -7.24
N GLY A 83 21.13 -4.95 -8.49
CA GLY A 83 20.62 -6.19 -9.07
C GLY A 83 19.24 -6.63 -8.58
N SER A 84 18.59 -5.85 -7.71
CA SER A 84 17.19 -6.09 -7.32
C SER A 84 16.20 -5.83 -8.47
N ARG A 85 15.12 -6.61 -8.54
CA ARG A 85 14.13 -6.51 -9.63
C ARG A 85 12.98 -5.53 -9.34
N ALA A 86 12.74 -5.22 -8.07
CA ALA A 86 11.61 -4.39 -7.67
C ALA A 86 11.60 -3.02 -8.36
N LYS A 87 10.46 -2.68 -8.98
CA LYS A 87 10.15 -1.33 -9.44
C LYS A 87 9.47 -0.57 -8.31
N ILE A 88 10.13 0.47 -7.81
CA ILE A 88 9.61 1.30 -6.71
C ILE A 88 8.90 2.51 -7.32
N MET A 89 7.62 2.67 -7.01
CA MET A 89 6.77 3.71 -7.61
C MET A 89 5.84 4.32 -6.56
N LEU A 90 5.38 5.55 -6.80
CA LEU A 90 4.29 6.12 -6.00
C LEU A 90 2.97 5.48 -6.41
N PHE A 91 2.18 5.04 -5.44
CA PHE A 91 0.88 4.46 -5.76
C PHE A 91 -0.07 5.51 -6.36
N GLY A 92 0.00 6.75 -5.88
CA GLY A 92 -0.78 7.86 -6.43
C GLY A 92 -0.39 8.27 -7.86
N GLU A 93 0.68 7.74 -8.45
CA GLU A 93 0.93 7.93 -9.90
C GLU A 93 -0.17 7.32 -10.76
N PHE A 94 -0.92 6.36 -10.21
CA PHE A 94 -2.04 5.73 -10.88
C PHE A 94 -3.38 6.43 -10.55
N ASP A 95 -3.41 7.51 -9.75
CA ASP A 95 -4.67 8.22 -9.50
C ASP A 95 -5.12 8.95 -10.78
N PRO A 96 -6.29 8.62 -11.37
CA PRO A 96 -6.84 9.36 -12.51
C PRO A 96 -7.13 10.84 -12.19
N GLN A 97 -7.19 11.22 -10.91
CA GLN A 97 -7.33 12.61 -10.49
C GLN A 97 -5.98 13.37 -10.40
N GLY A 98 -4.86 12.70 -10.63
CA GLY A 98 -3.52 13.31 -10.64
C GLY A 98 -2.92 13.56 -9.24
N VAL A 99 -3.56 13.07 -8.18
CA VAL A 99 -3.07 13.23 -6.79
C VAL A 99 -2.03 12.15 -6.48
N ARG A 100 -0.75 12.53 -6.51
CA ARG A 100 0.38 11.58 -6.38
C ARG A 100 0.67 11.11 -4.95
N SER A 101 0.42 11.96 -3.96
CA SER A 101 0.65 11.62 -2.55
C SER A 101 -0.63 11.09 -1.93
N ILE A 102 -0.53 9.99 -1.20
CA ILE A 102 -1.59 9.40 -0.39
C ILE A 102 -1.20 9.66 1.07
N ASP A 103 -1.91 10.56 1.73
CA ASP A 103 -1.58 10.97 3.10
C ASP A 103 -1.90 9.86 4.12
N ASP A 104 -1.12 9.76 5.19
CA ASP A 104 -1.40 8.83 6.28
C ASP A 104 -2.59 9.34 7.12
N PRO A 105 -3.72 8.61 7.17
CA PRO A 105 -4.88 9.04 7.96
C PRO A 105 -4.72 8.72 9.46
N TYR A 106 -3.58 8.16 9.89
CA TYR A 106 -3.37 7.78 11.27
C TYR A 106 -3.58 8.96 12.26
N CYS A 107 -4.28 8.71 13.37
CA CYS A 107 -4.71 9.73 14.33
C CYS A 107 -5.58 10.88 13.75
N ARG A 108 -6.17 10.70 12.56
CA ARG A 108 -7.13 11.65 11.97
C ARG A 108 -8.57 11.19 12.16
N ASN A 109 -9.51 12.02 11.71
CA ASN A 109 -10.94 11.73 11.76
C ASN A 109 -11.34 10.72 10.68
N LEU A 110 -12.59 10.25 10.73
CA LEU A 110 -13.12 9.28 9.78
C LEU A 110 -13.07 9.78 8.32
N ASP A 111 -13.28 11.08 8.09
CA ASP A 111 -13.26 11.68 6.75
C ASP A 111 -11.88 11.54 6.08
N ALA A 112 -10.79 11.60 6.87
CA ALA A 112 -9.44 11.37 6.36
C ALA A 112 -9.24 9.91 5.92
N TYR A 113 -9.74 8.95 6.70
CA TYR A 113 -9.68 7.53 6.31
C TYR A 113 -10.50 7.25 5.05
N GLU A 114 -11.69 7.84 4.94
CA GLU A 114 -12.55 7.72 3.76
C GLU A 114 -11.88 8.32 2.52
N THR A 115 -11.26 9.49 2.66
CA THR A 115 -10.53 10.15 1.56
C THR A 115 -9.40 9.26 1.04
N VAL A 116 -8.59 8.71 1.96
CA VAL A 116 -7.48 7.80 1.61
C VAL A 116 -8.01 6.51 0.99
N TYR A 117 -9.09 5.94 1.53
CA TYR A 117 -9.74 4.76 0.96
C TYR A 117 -10.20 4.99 -0.48
N GLN A 118 -10.85 6.13 -0.75
CA GLN A 118 -11.29 6.48 -2.10
C GLN A 118 -10.12 6.64 -3.06
N GLN A 119 -9.05 7.32 -2.63
CA GLN A 119 -7.85 7.49 -3.45
C GLN A 119 -7.17 6.15 -3.75
N VAL A 120 -6.94 5.33 -2.73
CA VAL A 120 -6.40 3.97 -2.85
C VAL A 120 -7.24 3.10 -3.78
N SER A 121 -8.57 3.21 -3.70
CA SER A 121 -9.50 2.46 -4.57
C SER A 121 -9.32 2.84 -6.04
N ARG A 122 -9.27 4.13 -6.36
CA ARG A 122 -9.03 4.60 -7.74
C ARG A 122 -7.66 4.16 -8.25
N CYS A 123 -6.61 4.32 -7.43
CA CYS A 123 -5.25 3.90 -7.78
C CYS A 123 -5.18 2.40 -8.04
N SER A 124 -5.87 1.59 -7.23
CA SER A 124 -5.93 0.12 -7.37
C SER A 124 -6.52 -0.30 -8.71
N GLU A 125 -7.65 0.28 -9.11
CA GLU A 125 -8.28 -0.03 -10.40
C GLU A 125 -7.41 0.41 -11.59
N ALA A 126 -6.78 1.58 -11.49
CA ALA A 126 -5.92 2.11 -12.53
C ALA A 126 -4.60 1.31 -12.65
N PHE A 127 -4.02 0.91 -11.53
CA PHE A 127 -2.82 0.07 -11.51
C PHE A 127 -3.07 -1.29 -12.14
N LEU A 128 -4.21 -1.94 -11.87
CA LEU A 128 -4.56 -3.20 -12.55
C LEU A 128 -4.64 -3.02 -14.08
N LYS A 129 -5.22 -1.91 -14.56
CA LYS A 129 -5.26 -1.60 -15.99
C LYS A 129 -3.86 -1.37 -16.57
N HIS A 130 -2.99 -0.71 -15.83
CA HIS A 130 -1.59 -0.51 -16.22
C HIS A 130 -0.87 -1.85 -16.38
N LEU A 131 -1.03 -2.78 -15.43
CA LEU A 131 -0.44 -4.11 -15.50
C LEU A 131 -0.91 -4.94 -16.70
N ASN A 132 -2.17 -4.80 -17.11
CA ASN A 132 -2.70 -5.48 -18.30
C ASN A 132 -2.24 -4.88 -19.64
N SER A 133 -1.68 -3.66 -19.62
CA SER A 133 -1.26 -2.93 -20.82
C SER A 133 0.26 -2.93 -21.04
N ALA A 134 1.03 -3.44 -20.07
CA ALA A 134 2.48 -3.49 -20.07
C ALA A 134 2.99 -4.87 -20.51
#